data_AF-R6QA40-F1
#
_entry.id   AF-R6QA40-F1
#
_cell.length_a   1.000
_cell.length_b   1.000
_cell.length_c   1.000
_cell.angle_alpha   90.00
_cell.angle_beta   90.00
_cell.angle_gamma   90.00
#
_symmetry.space_group_name_H-M   'P 1'
#
loop_
_entity.id
_entity.type
_entity.pdbx_description
1 polymer ?
#
loop_
_entity_poly.entity_id
_entity_poly.type
_entity_poly.pdbx_seq_one_letter_code
_entity_poly.pdbx_strand_id
1 'polypeptide(L)'
;MMMKFIKKIIRIFKMKKKIDKLFEIITKRVDFVNLTIKVKFFKGFEIYNNNDRIAFLTFEDTHVLLMLGTQFFCSIVYSLCVKYSIEKI
;
A
#
# COMPACT_ATOMS: atom_id res chain seq x y z
N MET A 1 9.96 17.86 -21.75
CA MET A 1 9.69 17.86 -20.29
C MET A 1 8.31 17.28 -19.94
N MET A 2 7.22 17.69 -20.62
CA MET A 2 5.86 17.14 -20.44
C MET A 2 5.76 15.61 -20.56
N MET A 3 6.43 15.01 -21.55
CA MET A 3 6.33 13.56 -21.78
C MET A 3 6.91 12.72 -20.63
N LYS A 4 7.94 13.22 -19.93
CA LYS A 4 8.48 12.59 -18.71
C LYS A 4 7.47 12.70 -17.55
N PHE A 5 6.79 13.84 -17.43
CA PHE A 5 5.77 14.08 -16.42
C PHE A 5 4.53 13.20 -16.61
N ILE A 6 4.02 13.09 -17.85
CA ILE A 6 2.90 12.21 -18.21
C ILE A 6 3.24 10.75 -17.89
N LYS A 7 4.45 10.28 -18.26
CA LYS A 7 4.92 8.93 -17.92
C LYS A 7 4.95 8.69 -16.41
N LYS A 8 5.37 9.67 -15.62
CA LYS A 8 5.37 9.59 -14.14
C LYS A 8 3.96 9.44 -13.58
N ILE A 9 3.00 10.22 -14.09
CA ILE A 9 1.59 10.13 -13.68
C ILE A 9 1.01 8.75 -14.04
N ILE A 10 1.22 8.27 -15.26
CA ILE A 10 0.73 6.95 -15.69
C ILE A 10 1.28 5.85 -14.78
N ARG A 11 2.56 5.93 -14.40
CA ARG A 11 3.19 4.96 -13.49
C ARG A 11 2.53 4.98 -12.11
N ILE A 12 2.23 6.16 -11.57
CA ILE A 12 1.51 6.32 -10.29
C ILE A 12 0.14 5.64 -10.35
N PHE A 13 -0.65 5.88 -11.41
CA PHE A 13 -1.96 5.26 -11.58
C PHE A 13 -1.87 3.73 -11.70
N LYS A 14 -0.89 3.21 -12.44
CA LYS A 14 -0.66 1.76 -12.54
C LYS A 14 -0.31 1.13 -11.19
N MET A 15 0.58 1.77 -10.41
CA MET A 15 0.95 1.29 -9.08
C MET A 15 -0.24 1.34 -8.12
N LYS A 16 -1.02 2.42 -8.12
CA LYS A 16 -2.24 2.54 -7.34
C LYS A 16 -3.18 1.36 -7.60
N LYS A 17 -3.52 1.09 -8.86
CA LYS A 17 -4.42 -0.02 -9.23
C LYS A 17 -3.89 -1.38 -8.75
N LYS A 18 -2.57 -1.60 -8.82
CA LYS A 18 -1.94 -2.84 -8.37
C LYS A 18 -2.03 -3.00 -6.84
N ILE A 19 -1.79 -1.92 -6.11
CA ILE A 19 -1.84 -1.91 -4.65
C ILE A 19 -3.25 -2.04 -4.14
N ASP A 20 -4.20 -1.30 -4.69
CA ASP A 20 -5.61 -1.41 -4.29
C ASP A 20 -6.08 -2.86 -4.40
N LYS A 21 -5.73 -3.55 -5.50
CA LYS A 21 -6.04 -4.97 -5.70
C LYS A 21 -5.30 -5.91 -4.72
N LEU A 22 -4.02 -5.66 -4.45
CA LEU A 22 -3.26 -6.46 -3.48
C LEU A 22 -3.83 -6.29 -2.07
N PHE A 23 -4.14 -5.05 -1.70
CA PHE A 23 -4.72 -4.71 -0.41
C PHE A 23 -6.07 -5.40 -0.21
N GLU A 24 -6.93 -5.36 -1.22
CA GLU A 24 -8.22 -6.08 -1.19
C GLU A 24 -8.05 -7.60 -0.98
N ILE A 25 -7.06 -8.22 -1.65
CA ILE A 25 -6.74 -9.64 -1.48
C ILE A 25 -6.26 -9.91 -0.05
N ILE A 26 -5.37 -9.06 0.47
CA ILE A 26 -4.83 -9.19 1.82
C ILE A 26 -5.93 -9.07 2.86
N THR A 27 -6.80 -8.06 2.77
CA THR A 27 -7.92 -7.85 3.70
C THR A 27 -8.99 -8.93 3.61
N LYS A 28 -9.09 -9.64 2.48
CA LYS A 28 -10.00 -10.79 2.33
C LYS A 28 -9.39 -12.10 2.85
N ARG A 29 -8.08 -12.29 2.67
CA ARG A 29 -7.37 -13.53 3.04
C ARG A 29 -6.91 -13.55 4.48
N VAL A 30 -6.64 -12.39 5.05
CA VAL A 30 -6.21 -12.23 6.42
C VAL A 30 -7.30 -11.47 7.15
N ASP A 31 -7.68 -11.96 8.33
CA ASP A 31 -8.72 -11.38 9.19
C ASP A 31 -8.27 -10.04 9.81
N PHE A 32 -7.99 -9.06 8.95
CA PHE A 32 -7.64 -7.70 9.34
C PHE A 32 -8.89 -6.84 9.39
N VAL A 33 -9.15 -6.24 10.55
CA VAL A 33 -10.24 -5.29 10.72
C VAL A 33 -9.70 -3.88 10.58
N ASN A 34 -10.50 -2.94 10.04
CA ASN A 34 -10.20 -1.51 10.12
C ASN A 34 -8.92 -1.00 9.40
N LEU A 35 -8.30 -1.80 8.53
CA LEU A 35 -7.17 -1.35 7.70
C LEU A 35 -7.66 -0.58 6.47
N THR A 36 -7.08 0.59 6.20
CA THR A 36 -7.36 1.37 4.98
C THR A 36 -6.07 1.87 4.35
N ILE A 37 -5.98 1.81 3.03
CA ILE A 37 -4.88 2.42 2.27
C ILE A 37 -5.36 3.67 1.55
N LYS A 38 -4.61 4.77 1.67
CA LYS A 38 -4.88 6.03 0.97
C LYS A 38 -3.68 6.43 0.11
N VAL A 39 -3.95 6.86 -1.12
CA VAL A 39 -2.89 7.37 -2.02
C VAL A 39 -2.76 8.87 -1.86
N LYS A 40 -1.59 9.33 -1.43
CA LYS A 40 -1.22 10.75 -1.44
C LYS A 40 -0.52 11.05 -2.76
N PHE A 41 -1.18 11.83 -3.59
CA PHE A 41 -0.69 12.22 -4.92
C PHE A 41 0.75 12.76 -4.83
N PHE A 42 1.64 12.26 -5.69
CA PHE A 42 3.09 12.51 -5.70
C PHE A 42 3.92 12.15 -4.44
N LYS A 43 3.31 11.76 -3.32
CA LYS A 43 4.04 11.35 -2.11
C LYS A 43 4.16 9.83 -1.98
N GLY A 44 3.05 9.11 -2.04
CA GLY A 44 3.05 7.66 -1.86
C GLY A 44 1.75 7.12 -1.27
N PHE A 45 1.87 6.06 -0.48
CA PHE A 45 0.77 5.33 0.12
C PHE A 45 0.81 5.46 1.64
N GLU A 46 -0.32 5.77 2.24
CA GLU A 46 -0.50 5.79 3.69
C GLU A 46 -1.41 4.64 4.09
N ILE A 47 -1.00 3.91 5.12
CA ILE A 47 -1.77 2.81 5.71
C ILE A 47 -2.31 3.29 7.04
N TYR A 48 -3.60 3.04 7.26
CA TYR A 48 -4.36 3.48 8.41
C TYR A 48 -5.00 2.30 9.14
N ASN A 49 -5.11 2.42 10.46
CA ASN A 49 -5.99 1.61 11.30
C ASN A 49 -7.00 2.54 11.98
N ASN A 50 -8.31 2.38 11.77
CA ASN A 50 -9.34 3.17 12.48
C ASN A 50 -9.15 4.71 12.44
N ASN A 51 -8.48 5.23 11.39
CA ASN A 51 -8.06 6.62 11.17
C ASN A 51 -6.65 7.03 11.65
N ASP A 52 -5.97 6.18 12.42
CA ASP A 52 -4.58 6.43 12.80
C ASP A 52 -3.63 5.97 11.69
N ARG A 53 -2.75 6.88 11.25
CA ARG A 53 -1.75 6.55 10.24
C ARG A 53 -0.65 5.70 10.86
N ILE A 54 -0.61 4.42 10.50
CA ILE A 54 0.34 3.45 11.06
C ILE A 54 1.59 3.25 10.21
N ALA A 55 1.53 3.57 8.91
CA ALA A 55 2.68 3.53 8.01
C ALA A 55 2.54 4.48 6.82
N PHE A 56 3.69 4.86 6.27
CA PHE A 56 3.80 5.62 5.03
C PHE A 56 4.89 4.99 4.16
N LEU A 57 4.57 4.74 2.90
CA LEU A 57 5.48 4.20 1.90
C LEU A 57 5.56 5.20 0.74
N THR A 58 6.77 5.68 0.41
CA THR A 58 6.90 6.54 -0.77
C THR A 58 6.62 5.73 -2.04
N PHE A 59 6.38 6.42 -3.16
CA PHE A 59 6.26 5.73 -4.45
C PHE A 59 7.51 4.94 -4.83
N GLU A 60 8.68 5.37 -4.38
CA GLU A 60 9.95 4.71 -4.64
C GLU A 60 10.08 3.44 -3.79
N ASP A 61 9.83 3.52 -2.49
CA ASP A 61 9.79 2.35 -1.60
C ASP A 61 8.79 1.32 -2.10
N THR A 62 7.60 1.77 -2.44
CA THR A 62 6.53 0.93 -2.97
C THR A 62 6.94 0.24 -4.27
N HIS A 63 7.62 0.97 -5.14
CA HIS A 63 8.12 0.39 -6.39
C HIS A 63 9.17 -0.67 -6.12
N VAL A 64 10.13 -0.41 -5.22
CA VAL A 64 11.16 -1.37 -4.83
C VAL A 64 10.52 -2.62 -4.20
N LEU A 65 9.57 -2.45 -3.28
CA LEU A 65 8.84 -3.56 -2.67
C LEU A 65 8.11 -4.42 -3.71
N LEU A 66 7.44 -3.77 -4.67
CA LEU A 66 6.75 -4.48 -5.75
C LEU A 66 7.70 -5.17 -6.73
N MET A 67 8.94 -4.69 -6.87
CA MET A 67 10.00 -5.34 -7.65
C MET A 67 10.59 -6.55 -6.92
N LEU A 68 10.77 -6.47 -5.60
CA LEU A 68 11.19 -7.59 -4.76
C LEU A 68 10.14 -8.70 -4.73
N GLY A 69 8.86 -8.33 -4.88
CA GLY A 69 7.76 -9.25 -5.11
C GLY A 69 6.51 -8.81 -4.37
N THR A 70 5.34 -9.18 -4.89
CA THR A 70 4.07 -8.85 -4.24
C THR A 70 3.96 -9.46 -2.84
N GLN A 71 4.61 -10.60 -2.61
CA GLN A 71 4.68 -11.24 -1.30
C GLN A 71 5.38 -10.36 -0.26
N PHE A 72 6.45 -9.63 -0.61
CA PHE A 72 7.12 -8.71 0.32
C PHE A 72 6.19 -7.58 0.79
N PHE A 73 5.42 -7.02 -0.13
CA PHE A 73 4.41 -6.02 0.23
C PHE A 73 3.36 -6.61 1.17
N CYS A 74 2.85 -7.81 0.88
CA CYS A 74 1.91 -8.50 1.77
C CYS A 74 2.51 -8.75 3.17
N SER A 75 3.77 -9.18 3.26
CA SER A 75 4.45 -9.44 4.53
C SER A 75 4.61 -8.17 5.37
N ILE A 76 4.88 -7.02 4.74
CA ILE A 76 4.95 -5.73 5.47
C ILE A 76 3.58 -5.36 6.02
N VAL A 77 2.52 -5.47 5.21
CA VAL A 77 1.16 -5.19 5.66
C VAL A 77 0.79 -6.12 6.82
N TYR A 78 1.10 -7.41 6.72
CA TYR A 78 0.88 -8.38 7.79
C TYR A 78 1.65 -8.04 9.07
N SER A 79 2.93 -7.71 8.94
CA SER A 79 3.78 -7.29 10.06
C SER A 79 3.22 -6.05 10.78
N LEU A 80 2.69 -5.08 10.03
CA LEU A 80 2.00 -3.93 10.59
C LEU A 80 0.75 -4.35 11.35
N CYS A 81 -0.07 -5.24 10.79
CA CYS A 81 -1.27 -5.71 11.48
C CYS A 81 -0.95 -6.40 12.81
N VAL A 82 0.06 -7.27 12.84
CA VAL A 82 0.53 -7.91 14.08
C VAL A 82 1.01 -6.86 15.09
N LYS A 83 1.85 -5.91 14.66
CA LYS A 83 2.41 -4.87 15.52
C LYS A 83 1.33 -4.00 16.19
N TYR A 84 0.25 -3.73 15.49
CA TYR A 84 -0.85 -2.88 15.98
C TYR A 84 -2.06 -3.69 16.47
N SER A 85 -1.90 -5.00 16.70
CA SER A 85 -2.94 -5.91 17.19
C SER A 85 -4.26 -5.78 16.41
N ILE A 86 -4.14 -5.72 15.09
CA ILE A 86 -5.26 -5.56 14.16
C ILE A 86 -5.78 -6.96 13.82
N GLU A 87 -6.32 -7.62 14.83
CA GLU A 87 -6.95 -8.93 14.70
C GLU A 87 -8.47 -8.79 14.76
N LYS A 88 -9.17 -9.58 13.94
CA LYS A 88 -10.61 -9.75 14.07
C LYS A 88 -10.86 -10.65 15.28
N ILE A 89 -11.41 -10.07 16.34
CA ILE A 89 -12.02 -10.82 17.45
C ILE A 89 -13.16 -11.68 16.88
#